data_AF-A0A0T6AQV5-F1
#
_entry.id   AF-A0A0T6AQV5-F1
#
_cell.length_a   1.000
_cell.length_b   1.000
_cell.length_c   1.000
_cell.angle_alpha   90.00
_cell.angle_beta   90.00
_cell.angle_gamma   90.00
#
_symmetry.space_group_name_H-M   'P 1'
#
loop_
_entity.id
_entity.type
_entity.pdbx_description
1 polymer ?
#
loop_
_entity_poly.entity_id
_entity_poly.type
_entity_poly.pdbx_seq_one_letter_code
_entity_poly.pdbx_strand_id
1 'polypeptide(L)'
;MMLGRDAASPRLAAVLRRALDERGVALPLALVVLLILAALAVALADLTAAELDTGRWTRWDVQAQYLAQAGIEHQIYALKANKNAVGVGSVNYPLTPGQEYWYSVASSCLAAQSAGDPAISCSPTTDRESRRWRIVATGEIREPGSPTVLQTRAIRADVEIAYGWGTANGITGFVLPTTVTILRWEEVYP
;
A
#
# COMPACT_ATOMS: atom_id res chain seq x y z
N MET A 1 -35.90 91.76 -12.85
CA MET A 1 -35.41 90.58 -12.09
C MET A 1 -35.49 89.37 -13.03
N MET A 2 -34.44 89.14 -13.82
CA MET A 2 -34.38 88.04 -14.80
C MET A 2 -33.14 87.22 -14.50
N LEU A 3 -33.37 85.96 -14.12
CA LEU A 3 -32.37 84.95 -13.79
C LEU A 3 -31.57 84.56 -15.05
N GLY A 4 -30.25 84.74 -14.98
CA GLY A 4 -29.31 84.22 -15.96
C GLY A 4 -29.30 82.69 -15.89
N ARG A 5 -29.63 82.06 -17.02
CA ARG A 5 -29.46 80.62 -17.24
C ARG A 5 -28.02 80.39 -17.67
N ASP A 6 -27.22 79.83 -16.77
CA ASP A 6 -25.89 79.33 -17.08
C ASP A 6 -26.00 78.16 -18.08
N ALA A 7 -25.47 78.40 -19.27
CA ALA A 7 -25.32 77.39 -20.32
C ALA A 7 -24.18 76.45 -19.94
N ALA A 8 -24.53 75.28 -19.42
CA ALA A 8 -23.60 74.19 -19.19
C ALA A 8 -22.85 73.86 -20.50
N SER A 9 -21.52 74.00 -20.44
CA SER A 9 -20.66 73.86 -21.62
C SER A 9 -20.78 72.46 -22.24
N PRO A 10 -21.08 72.34 -23.55
CA PRO A 10 -21.23 71.04 -24.23
C PRO A 10 -19.90 70.28 -24.36
N ARG A 11 -18.78 70.92 -24.02
CA ARG A 11 -17.43 70.34 -24.08
C ARG A 11 -17.15 69.37 -22.92
N LEU A 12 -17.71 69.60 -21.75
CA LEU A 12 -17.56 68.68 -20.59
C LEU A 12 -18.35 67.38 -20.79
N ALA A 13 -19.53 67.45 -21.42
CA ALA A 13 -20.36 66.28 -21.72
C ALA A 13 -19.73 65.33 -22.76
N ALA A 14 -18.96 65.87 -23.71
CA ALA A 14 -18.26 65.07 -24.73
C ALA A 14 -17.03 64.33 -24.17
N VAL A 15 -16.33 64.92 -23.20
CA VAL A 15 -15.18 64.29 -22.53
C VAL A 15 -15.64 63.16 -21.61
N LEU A 16 -16.74 63.36 -20.86
CA LEU A 16 -17.34 62.31 -20.04
C LEU A 16 -17.90 61.15 -20.88
N ARG A 17 -18.43 61.41 -22.08
CA ARG A 17 -18.88 60.35 -23.01
C ARG A 17 -17.75 59.48 -23.57
N ARG A 18 -16.53 60.02 -23.73
CA ARG A 18 -15.34 59.23 -24.12
C ARG A 18 -14.77 58.42 -22.96
N ALA A 19 -14.91 58.90 -21.73
CA ALA A 19 -14.52 58.14 -20.54
C ALA A 19 -15.47 56.96 -20.25
N LEU A 20 -16.71 57.01 -20.76
CA LEU A 20 -17.71 55.93 -20.69
C LEU A 20 -17.63 54.93 -21.87
N ASP A 21 -16.66 55.08 -22.78
CA ASP A 21 -16.44 54.17 -23.91
C ASP A 21 -15.68 52.91 -23.42
N GLU A 22 -16.32 52.14 -22.54
CA GLU A 22 -15.81 50.90 -21.91
C GLU A 22 -15.52 49.78 -22.93
N ARG A 23 -15.87 50.00 -24.20
CA ARG A 23 -15.66 49.07 -25.33
C ARG A 23 -14.18 48.73 -25.57
N GLY A 24 -13.25 49.60 -25.17
CA GLY A 24 -11.81 49.37 -25.30
C GLY A 24 -11.21 48.45 -24.22
N VAL A 25 -11.85 48.34 -23.05
CA VAL A 25 -11.32 47.58 -21.90
C VAL A 25 -11.89 46.16 -21.83
N ALA A 26 -13.01 45.91 -22.50
CA ALA A 26 -13.65 44.60 -22.54
C ALA A 26 -12.74 43.49 -23.09
N LEU A 27 -11.98 43.76 -24.16
CA LEU A 27 -11.09 42.78 -24.78
C LEU A 27 -9.89 42.40 -23.89
N PRO A 28 -9.10 43.34 -23.32
CA PRO A 28 -8.02 42.96 -22.42
C PRO A 28 -8.54 42.28 -21.14
N LEU A 29 -9.71 42.68 -20.62
CA LEU A 29 -10.32 42.00 -19.47
C LEU A 29 -10.72 40.56 -19.82
N ALA A 30 -11.31 40.33 -21.00
CA ALA A 30 -11.63 38.99 -21.48
C ALA A 30 -10.36 38.13 -21.65
N LEU A 31 -9.27 38.70 -22.18
CA LEU A 31 -7.99 37.99 -22.31
C LEU A 31 -7.40 37.62 -20.94
N VAL A 32 -7.47 38.52 -19.95
CA VAL A 32 -7.01 38.22 -18.58
C VAL A 32 -7.86 37.10 -17.96
N VAL A 33 -9.19 37.16 -18.12
CA VAL A 33 -10.09 36.10 -17.62
C VAL A 33 -9.78 34.76 -18.31
N LEU A 34 -9.60 34.75 -19.63
CA LEU A 34 -9.22 33.54 -20.36
C LEU A 34 -7.87 32.99 -19.91
N LEU A 35 -6.90 33.85 -19.62
CA LEU A 35 -5.59 33.44 -19.11
C LEU A 35 -5.70 32.83 -17.71
N ILE A 36 -6.51 33.42 -16.83
CA ILE A 36 -6.79 32.88 -15.49
C ILE A 36 -7.49 31.52 -15.61
N LEU A 37 -8.50 31.40 -16.48
CA LEU A 37 -9.22 30.15 -16.71
C LEU A 37 -8.30 29.07 -17.29
N ALA A 38 -7.42 29.42 -18.22
CA ALA A 38 -6.42 28.49 -18.76
C ALA A 38 -5.43 28.03 -17.67
N ALA A 39 -4.95 28.95 -16.84
CA ALA A 39 -4.07 28.61 -15.71
C ALA A 39 -4.76 27.69 -14.70
N LEU A 40 -6.04 27.95 -14.38
CA LEU A 40 -6.83 27.08 -13.52
C LEU A 40 -7.04 25.69 -14.14
N ALA A 41 -7.33 25.62 -15.44
CA ALA A 41 -7.51 24.35 -16.14
C ALA A 41 -6.22 23.49 -16.14
N VAL A 42 -5.05 24.12 -16.33
CA VAL A 42 -3.76 23.43 -16.22
C VAL A 42 -3.52 22.95 -14.78
N ALA A 43 -3.76 23.80 -13.78
CA ALA A 43 -3.60 23.40 -12.38
C ALA A 43 -4.52 22.23 -11.97
N LEU A 44 -5.75 22.20 -12.49
CA LEU A 44 -6.69 21.09 -12.32
C LEU A 44 -6.16 19.82 -13.00
N ALA A 45 -5.62 19.92 -14.21
CA ALA A 45 -5.04 18.77 -14.91
C ALA A 45 -3.85 18.18 -14.11
N ASP A 46 -2.96 19.03 -13.62
CA ASP A 46 -1.81 18.61 -12.81
C ASP A 46 -2.24 17.95 -11.49
N LEU A 47 -3.27 18.50 -10.81
CA LEU A 47 -3.85 17.89 -9.62
C LEU A 47 -4.39 16.49 -9.91
N THR A 48 -5.16 16.33 -11.00
CA THR A 48 -5.72 15.02 -11.37
C THR A 48 -4.64 14.00 -11.70
N ALA A 49 -3.55 14.42 -12.37
CA ALA A 49 -2.41 13.55 -12.65
C ALA A 49 -1.73 13.09 -11.35
N ALA A 50 -1.52 14.01 -10.40
CA ALA A 50 -0.94 13.68 -9.09
C ALA A 50 -1.82 12.73 -8.26
N GLU A 51 -3.15 12.89 -8.32
CA GLU A 51 -4.09 11.98 -7.66
C GLU A 51 -4.06 10.57 -8.28
N LEU A 52 -3.98 10.46 -9.61
CA LEU A 52 -3.87 9.18 -10.30
C LEU A 52 -2.58 8.44 -9.92
N ASP A 53 -1.47 9.17 -9.84
CA ASP A 53 -0.19 8.60 -9.43
C ASP A 53 -0.25 8.12 -7.97
N THR A 54 -0.75 8.95 -7.07
CA THR A 54 -0.90 8.59 -5.65
C THR A 54 -1.81 7.36 -5.51
N GLY A 55 -2.94 7.32 -6.22
CA GLY A 55 -3.86 6.18 -6.20
C GLY A 55 -3.26 4.90 -6.78
N ARG A 56 -2.30 4.99 -7.71
CA ARG A 56 -1.55 3.83 -8.18
C ARG A 56 -0.60 3.31 -7.11
N TRP A 57 0.21 4.19 -6.50
CA TRP A 57 1.16 3.81 -5.45
C TRP A 57 0.46 3.18 -4.25
N THR A 58 -0.65 3.76 -3.78
CA THR A 58 -1.43 3.20 -2.65
C THR A 58 -2.03 1.83 -2.98
N ARG A 59 -2.48 1.61 -4.23
CA ARG A 59 -3.00 0.29 -4.62
C ARG A 59 -1.89 -0.77 -4.62
N TRP A 60 -0.72 -0.44 -5.16
CA TRP A 60 0.43 -1.34 -5.14
C TRP A 60 0.90 -1.65 -3.72
N ASP A 61 0.88 -0.64 -2.85
CA ASP A 61 1.20 -0.79 -1.44
C ASP A 61 0.31 -1.83 -0.74
N VAL A 62 -1.00 -1.63 -0.85
CA VAL A 62 -2.01 -2.52 -0.28
C VAL A 62 -1.91 -3.92 -0.88
N GLN A 63 -1.71 -4.04 -2.19
CA GLN A 63 -1.55 -5.33 -2.87
C GLN A 63 -0.29 -6.09 -2.40
N ALA A 64 0.86 -5.41 -2.30
CA ALA A 64 2.08 -6.02 -1.79
C ALA A 64 1.92 -6.47 -0.34
N GLN A 65 1.22 -5.69 0.49
CA GLN A 65 0.90 -6.08 1.85
C GLN A 65 0.02 -7.34 1.88
N TYR A 66 -1.05 -7.40 1.10
CA TYR A 66 -1.91 -8.58 1.00
C TYR A 66 -1.14 -9.84 0.55
N LEU A 67 -0.20 -9.71 -0.39
CA LEU A 67 0.67 -10.82 -0.81
C LEU A 67 1.56 -11.31 0.33
N ALA A 68 2.12 -10.39 1.13
CA ALA A 68 2.89 -10.76 2.31
C ALA A 68 2.01 -11.51 3.33
N GLN A 69 0.76 -11.07 3.56
CA GLN A 69 -0.19 -11.74 4.45
C GLN A 69 -0.50 -13.16 3.98
N ALA A 70 -0.77 -13.32 2.68
CA ALA A 70 -0.99 -14.63 2.07
C ALA A 70 0.23 -15.55 2.25
N GLY A 71 1.45 -15.01 2.16
CA GLY A 71 2.68 -15.74 2.45
C GLY A 71 2.75 -16.25 3.90
N ILE A 72 2.37 -15.43 4.88
CA ILE A 72 2.29 -15.87 6.29
C ILE A 72 1.27 -17.00 6.45
N GLU A 73 0.08 -16.85 5.89
CA GLU A 73 -0.98 -17.86 5.98
C GLU A 73 -0.56 -19.18 5.32
N HIS A 74 0.07 -19.12 4.16
CA HIS A 74 0.58 -20.30 3.46
C HIS A 74 1.66 -21.01 4.30
N GLN A 75 2.55 -20.28 4.95
CA GLN A 75 3.54 -20.90 5.85
C GLN A 75 2.90 -21.53 7.07
N ILE A 76 1.90 -20.89 7.68
CA ILE A 76 1.15 -21.48 8.79
C ILE A 76 0.50 -22.79 8.34
N TYR A 77 -0.08 -22.82 7.14
CA TYR A 77 -0.65 -24.04 6.57
C TYR A 77 0.42 -25.13 6.38
N ALA A 78 1.59 -24.77 5.85
CA ALA A 78 2.71 -25.70 5.69
C ALA A 78 3.18 -26.26 7.04
N LEU A 79 3.28 -25.41 8.08
CA LEU A 79 3.67 -25.82 9.43
C LEU A 79 2.63 -26.72 10.11
N LYS A 80 1.33 -26.47 9.87
CA LYS A 80 0.25 -27.36 10.34
C LYS A 80 0.35 -28.75 9.71
N ALA A 81 0.66 -28.83 8.42
CA ALA A 81 0.82 -30.11 7.71
C ALA A 81 2.12 -30.83 8.09
N ASN A 82 3.20 -30.08 8.32
CA ASN A 82 4.49 -30.59 8.73
C ASN A 82 5.15 -29.61 9.72
N LYS A 83 5.28 -30.03 10.99
CA LYS A 83 5.92 -29.24 12.05
C LYS A 83 7.39 -28.88 11.80
N ASN A 84 8.02 -29.48 10.79
CA ASN A 84 9.39 -29.22 10.34
C ASN A 84 9.41 -28.58 8.94
N ALA A 85 8.29 -28.03 8.46
CA ALA A 85 8.24 -27.35 7.17
C ALA A 85 9.26 -26.22 7.11
N VAL A 86 10.04 -26.22 6.04
CA VAL A 86 10.91 -25.10 5.70
C VAL A 86 10.08 -23.92 5.19
N GLY A 87 10.72 -22.77 4.98
CA GLY A 87 10.08 -21.63 4.33
C GLY A 87 9.54 -22.04 2.96
N VAL A 88 8.29 -21.67 2.67
CA VAL A 88 7.62 -21.93 1.37
C VAL A 88 8.44 -21.41 0.18
N GLY A 89 9.32 -20.43 0.40
CA GLY A 89 10.14 -19.85 -0.66
C GLY A 89 9.33 -18.85 -1.47
N SER A 90 9.70 -18.64 -2.73
CA SER A 90 9.07 -17.66 -3.62
C SER A 90 7.97 -18.32 -4.47
N VAL A 91 6.78 -17.73 -4.44
CA VAL A 91 5.58 -18.23 -5.11
C VAL A 91 4.88 -17.09 -5.84
N ASN A 92 4.45 -17.36 -7.07
CA ASN A 92 3.62 -16.44 -7.85
C ASN A 92 2.13 -16.65 -7.53
N TYR A 93 1.39 -15.56 -7.27
CA TYR A 93 -0.03 -15.64 -6.95
C TYR A 93 -0.82 -14.38 -7.37
N PRO A 94 -1.94 -14.53 -8.12
CA PRO A 94 -2.46 -15.78 -8.68
C PRO A 94 -1.53 -16.32 -9.78
N LEU A 95 -1.61 -17.63 -10.04
CA LEU A 95 -0.90 -18.29 -11.14
C LEU A 95 -1.48 -17.83 -12.48
N THR A 96 -1.10 -16.64 -12.93
CA THR A 96 -1.60 -16.00 -14.15
C THR A 96 -0.48 -15.71 -15.15
N PRO A 97 -0.80 -15.59 -16.45
CA PRO A 97 0.13 -15.04 -17.44
C PRO A 97 0.63 -13.66 -16.99
N GLY A 98 1.93 -13.38 -17.14
CA GLY A 98 2.55 -12.11 -16.76
C GLY A 98 3.39 -12.15 -15.46
N GLN A 99 3.12 -13.09 -14.56
CA GLN A 99 3.87 -13.30 -13.30
C GLN A 99 4.22 -12.01 -12.54
N GLU A 100 3.26 -11.10 -12.39
CA GLU A 100 3.47 -9.79 -11.77
C GLU A 100 3.51 -9.87 -10.24
N TYR A 101 2.69 -10.75 -9.65
CA TYR A 101 2.47 -10.79 -8.21
C TYR A 101 3.18 -11.98 -7.57
N TRP A 102 4.05 -11.70 -6.61
CA TRP A 102 4.83 -12.72 -5.92
C TRP A 102 4.75 -12.51 -4.42
N TYR A 103 4.92 -13.59 -3.68
CA TYR A 103 5.35 -13.51 -2.30
C TYR A 103 6.51 -14.46 -2.06
N SER A 104 7.39 -14.12 -1.14
CA SER A 104 8.44 -14.99 -0.66
C SER A 104 8.33 -15.16 0.85
N VAL A 105 8.61 -16.36 1.36
CA VAL A 105 8.54 -16.63 2.79
C VAL A 105 9.82 -17.27 3.28
N ALA A 106 10.39 -16.69 4.33
CA ALA A 106 11.40 -17.30 5.17
C ALA A 106 10.81 -17.62 6.55
N SER A 107 11.12 -18.80 7.09
CA SER A 107 10.70 -19.19 8.43
C SER A 107 11.90 -19.68 9.24
N SER A 108 12.00 -19.25 10.50
CA SER A 108 12.98 -19.74 11.45
C SER A 108 12.30 -20.11 12.76
N CYS A 109 12.72 -21.21 13.38
CA CYS A 109 12.19 -21.60 14.68
C CYS A 109 12.85 -20.77 15.77
N LEU A 110 12.04 -20.28 16.71
CA LEU A 110 12.50 -19.51 17.86
C LEU A 110 12.74 -20.47 19.02
N ALA A 111 14.01 -20.79 19.29
CA ALA A 111 14.36 -21.49 20.52
C ALA A 111 14.06 -20.60 21.72
N ALA A 112 13.71 -21.18 22.87
CA ALA A 112 13.43 -20.40 24.08
C ALA A 112 14.66 -19.54 24.44
N GLN A 113 14.45 -18.23 24.55
CA GLN A 113 15.52 -17.25 24.78
C GLN A 113 15.75 -16.97 26.28
N SER A 114 14.95 -17.55 27.18
CA SER A 114 14.94 -17.22 28.60
C SER A 114 15.32 -18.43 29.46
N ALA A 115 16.16 -18.25 30.48
CA ALA A 115 16.59 -19.27 31.44
C ALA A 115 15.48 -19.85 32.37
N GLY A 116 14.21 -19.59 32.07
CA GLY A 116 13.04 -20.12 32.78
C GLY A 116 11.89 -20.55 31.85
N ASP A 117 12.05 -20.38 30.53
CA ASP A 117 11.12 -20.95 29.55
C ASP A 117 11.52 -22.42 29.29
N PRO A 118 10.57 -23.36 29.17
CA PRO A 118 10.89 -24.75 28.88
C PRO A 118 11.59 -24.85 27.52
N ALA A 119 12.93 -24.92 27.55
CA ALA A 119 13.85 -24.77 26.42
C ALA A 119 13.27 -25.21 25.07
N ILE A 120 12.58 -24.36 24.28
CA ILE A 120 11.96 -24.76 23.00
C ILE A 120 13.07 -25.23 22.08
N SER A 121 13.16 -26.54 21.90
CA SER A 121 14.14 -27.14 21.01
C SER A 121 13.54 -27.15 19.63
N CYS A 122 14.16 -26.39 18.72
CA CYS A 122 13.86 -26.41 17.29
C CYS A 122 14.38 -27.67 16.59
N SER A 123 14.80 -28.68 17.36
CA SER A 123 15.31 -29.91 16.79
C SER A 123 14.19 -30.65 16.08
N PRO A 124 14.41 -31.16 14.85
CA PRO A 124 13.45 -32.02 14.18
C PRO A 124 13.18 -33.32 14.96
N THR A 125 14.06 -33.70 15.89
CA THR A 125 13.98 -34.93 16.68
C THR A 125 13.28 -34.79 18.02
N THR A 126 13.13 -33.57 18.55
CA THR A 126 12.41 -33.36 19.82
C THR A 126 10.94 -33.12 19.55
N ASP A 127 10.15 -34.17 19.75
CA ASP A 127 8.72 -34.08 19.65
C ASP A 127 8.16 -33.24 20.81
N ARG A 128 7.37 -32.22 20.51
CA ARG A 128 6.88 -31.25 21.50
C ARG A 128 5.47 -30.82 21.21
N GLU A 129 4.73 -30.61 22.29
CA GLU A 129 3.36 -30.12 22.27
C GLU A 129 3.24 -28.70 21.69
N SER A 130 4.25 -27.84 21.81
CA SER A 130 4.23 -26.53 21.13
C SER A 130 5.57 -26.11 20.54
N ARG A 131 5.51 -25.34 19.44
CA ARG A 131 6.68 -24.75 18.77
C ARG A 131 6.40 -23.33 18.32
N ARG A 132 7.40 -22.46 18.50
CA ARG A 132 7.37 -21.07 18.08
C ARG A 132 8.18 -20.86 16.82
N TRP A 133 7.61 -20.12 15.88
CA TRP A 133 8.18 -19.82 14.58
C TRP A 133 8.15 -18.32 14.35
N ARG A 134 9.26 -17.79 13.86
CA ARG A 134 9.31 -16.49 13.21
C ARG A 134 9.13 -16.71 11.72
N ILE A 135 8.10 -16.12 11.16
CA ILE A 135 7.79 -16.15 9.75
C ILE A 135 7.96 -14.73 9.23
N VAL A 136 8.77 -14.56 8.19
CA VAL A 136 8.92 -13.31 7.46
C VAL A 136 8.43 -13.58 6.04
N ALA A 137 7.35 -12.90 5.66
CA ALA A 137 6.83 -12.97 4.30
C ALA A 137 6.99 -11.60 3.63
N THR A 138 7.42 -11.62 2.37
CA THR A 138 7.61 -10.43 1.54
C THR A 138 6.72 -10.54 0.33
N GLY A 139 5.77 -9.62 0.17
CA GLY A 139 4.97 -9.48 -1.03
C GLY A 139 5.63 -8.53 -2.02
N GLU A 140 5.67 -8.91 -3.29
CA GLU A 140 6.34 -8.20 -4.36
C GLU A 140 5.39 -8.02 -5.55
N ILE A 141 5.39 -6.80 -6.09
CA ILE A 141 4.80 -6.48 -7.38
C ILE A 141 5.96 -6.26 -8.33
N ARG A 142 5.96 -6.99 -9.44
CA ARG A 142 6.99 -6.97 -10.46
C ARG A 142 6.42 -6.44 -11.76
N GLU A 143 7.32 -5.94 -12.60
CA GLU A 143 6.98 -5.57 -13.96
C GLU A 143 6.57 -6.82 -14.76
N PRO A 144 5.50 -6.76 -15.60
CA PRO A 144 5.00 -7.93 -16.32
C PRO A 144 6.09 -8.59 -17.18
N GLY A 145 6.33 -9.89 -16.97
CA GLY A 145 7.35 -10.65 -17.71
C GLY A 145 8.79 -10.30 -17.35
N SER A 146 9.03 -9.53 -16.29
CA SER A 146 10.33 -9.03 -15.86
C SER A 146 10.57 -9.35 -14.37
N PRO A 147 11.81 -9.65 -13.93
CA PRO A 147 12.11 -9.84 -12.52
C PRO A 147 12.20 -8.53 -11.73
N THR A 148 12.07 -7.37 -12.41
CA THR A 148 12.16 -6.05 -11.77
C THR A 148 11.02 -5.84 -10.78
N VAL A 149 11.37 -5.59 -9.51
CA VAL A 149 10.42 -5.30 -8.43
C VAL A 149 10.03 -3.81 -8.48
N LEU A 150 8.74 -3.55 -8.66
CA LEU A 150 8.14 -2.21 -8.65
C LEU A 150 7.76 -1.77 -7.23
N GLN A 151 7.26 -2.71 -6.41
CA GLN A 151 6.85 -2.45 -5.04
C GLN A 151 7.09 -3.70 -4.18
N THR A 152 7.50 -3.50 -2.93
CA THR A 152 7.69 -4.59 -1.96
C THR A 152 7.21 -4.20 -0.57
N ARG A 153 6.63 -5.16 0.15
CA ARG A 153 6.26 -5.04 1.56
C ARG A 153 6.57 -6.34 2.29
N ALA A 154 7.09 -6.23 3.50
CA ALA A 154 7.39 -7.39 4.33
C ALA A 154 6.62 -7.36 5.65
N ILE A 155 6.15 -8.53 6.07
CA ILE A 155 5.46 -8.75 7.33
C ILE A 155 6.23 -9.82 8.09
N ARG A 156 6.39 -9.59 9.39
CA ARG A 156 6.90 -10.58 10.32
C ARG A 156 5.80 -10.98 11.29
N ALA A 157 5.60 -12.29 11.38
CA ALA A 157 4.74 -12.91 12.37
C ALA A 157 5.54 -13.88 13.22
N ASP A 158 5.49 -13.70 14.55
CA ASP A 158 5.94 -14.75 15.47
C ASP A 158 4.69 -15.54 15.88
N VAL A 159 4.66 -16.84 15.58
CA VAL A 159 3.51 -17.71 15.79
C VAL A 159 3.88 -18.90 16.67
N GLU A 160 3.00 -19.28 17.57
CA GLU A 160 3.07 -20.52 18.33
C GLU A 160 2.03 -21.50 17.79
N ILE A 161 2.47 -22.71 17.46
CA ILE A 161 1.58 -23.79 17.04
C ILE A 161 1.66 -24.88 18.09
N ALA A 162 0.50 -25.20 18.68
CA ALA A 162 0.33 -26.34 19.55
C ALA A 162 -0.11 -27.56 18.73
N TYR A 163 0.43 -28.71 19.09
CA TYR A 163 0.19 -30.00 18.47
C TYR A 163 -0.28 -30.96 19.56
N GLY A 164 -1.43 -31.58 19.35
CA GLY A 164 -1.91 -32.69 20.14
C GLY A 164 -1.19 -33.99 19.76
N TRP A 165 -1.18 -34.92 20.71
CA TRP A 165 -0.70 -36.27 20.47
C TRP A 165 -1.59 -37.00 19.45
N GLY A 166 -0.98 -37.65 18.47
CA GLY A 166 -1.68 -38.43 17.46
C GLY A 166 -0.74 -39.11 16.48
N THR A 167 -1.28 -39.58 15.36
CA THR A 167 -0.50 -40.21 14.29
C THR A 167 -0.81 -39.52 12.97
N ALA A 168 0.22 -39.03 12.28
CA ALA A 168 0.10 -38.39 10.97
C ALA A 168 1.25 -38.86 10.07
N ASN A 169 0.95 -39.23 8.83
CA ASN A 169 1.94 -39.75 7.86
C ASN A 169 2.81 -40.90 8.43
N GLY A 170 2.24 -41.77 9.27
CA GLY A 170 2.95 -42.90 9.90
C GLY A 170 3.85 -42.53 11.08
N ILE A 171 3.87 -41.27 11.52
CA ILE A 171 4.63 -40.80 12.67
C ILE A 171 3.66 -40.59 13.84
N THR A 172 3.93 -41.20 14.99
CA THR A 172 3.17 -41.00 16.23
C THR A 172 3.91 -40.03 17.14
N GLY A 173 3.18 -39.06 17.69
CA GLY A 173 3.74 -38.01 18.53
C GLY A 173 2.84 -36.76 18.61
N PHE A 174 3.40 -35.62 19.02
CA PHE A 174 2.77 -34.31 18.91
C PHE A 174 2.81 -33.83 17.45
N VAL A 175 1.85 -34.34 16.66
CA VAL A 175 1.80 -34.15 15.19
C VAL A 175 0.47 -33.60 14.68
N LEU A 176 -0.58 -33.55 15.51
CA LEU A 176 -1.88 -33.04 15.11
C LEU A 176 -2.02 -31.57 15.53
N PRO A 177 -2.04 -30.59 14.62
CA PRO A 177 -2.17 -29.19 15.00
C PRO A 177 -3.51 -28.94 15.69
N THR A 178 -3.48 -28.42 16.93
CA THR A 178 -4.67 -28.12 17.72
C THR A 178 -4.99 -26.64 17.75
N THR A 179 -3.96 -25.80 17.97
CA THR A 179 -4.13 -24.36 18.14
C THR A 179 -2.99 -23.62 17.45
N VAL A 180 -3.31 -22.46 16.86
CA VAL A 180 -2.32 -21.50 16.36
C VAL A 180 -2.56 -20.17 17.05
N THR A 181 -1.51 -19.65 17.68
CA THR A 181 -1.52 -18.38 18.40
C THR A 181 -0.53 -17.44 17.72
N ILE A 182 -1.00 -16.28 17.26
CA ILE A 182 -0.13 -15.22 16.75
C ILE A 182 0.36 -14.42 17.96
N LEU A 183 1.67 -14.50 18.23
CA LEU A 183 2.30 -13.81 19.36
C LEU A 183 2.72 -12.38 19.00
N ARG A 184 3.16 -12.20 17.76
CA ARG A 184 3.56 -10.90 17.23
C ARG A 184 3.16 -10.81 15.77
N TRP A 185 2.74 -9.63 15.36
CA TRP A 185 2.46 -9.29 13.98
C TRP A 185 2.92 -7.86 13.73
N GLU A 186 3.90 -7.70 12.85
CA GLU A 186 4.46 -6.39 12.54
C GLU A 186 4.84 -6.28 11.07
N GLU A 187 4.73 -5.07 10.55
CA GLU A 187 5.35 -4.72 9.28
C GLU A 187 6.86 -4.58 9.48
N VAL A 188 7.64 -5.15 8.56
CA VAL A 188 9.08 -5.00 8.54
C VAL A 188 9.43 -4.09 7.38
N TYR A 189 9.94 -2.91 7.72
CA TYR A 189 10.58 -2.05 6.73
C TYR A 189 11.96 -2.62 6.42
N PRO A 190 12.31 -2.80 5.14
CA PRO A 190 13.68 -3.14 4.74
C PRO A 190 14.68 -2.05 5.15
#